data_AF-A0A533Z383-F1
#
_entry.id   AF-A0A533Z383-F1
#
_cell.length_a   1.000
_cell.length_b   1.000
_cell.length_c   1.000
_cell.angle_alpha   90.00
_cell.angle_beta   90.00
_cell.angle_gamma   90.00
#
_symmetry.space_group_name_H-M   'P 1'
#
loop_
_entity.id
_entity.type
_entity.pdbx_description
1 polymer ?
#
loop_
_entity_poly.entity_id
_entity_poly.type
_entity_poly.pdbx_seq_one_letter_code
_entity_poly.pdbx_strand_id
1 'polypeptide(L)'
;MPAHLIPTEALFGAWVAVGLTLFIFSFLYKDNPLFKIGEHLYVGISVGYTVVIVWYTVFIRLVWEEIKKGNYEPVIPVIIGLLILTRFIPKIAWLSRIAFAFVVGFGSGVAIPRTISSYILKQIEDTVNPLVTMGSGSFFQLANPQSGMNTVVVLIGVVSVLFYFFFSIEHTGAANTIARTGIYFLMIGFGAAFGYTVMSRMSLLIGRFRDLQTYAGGEYAYATAVLLSATIVTLALWEILGRRGTRLE
;
A
#
# COMPACT_ATOMS: atom_id res chain seq x y z
N MET A 1 44.03 0.11 -2.80
CA MET A 1 42.92 0.96 -2.34
C MET A 1 42.29 0.26 -1.16
N PRO A 2 42.12 0.92 0.00
CA PRO A 2 41.79 0.21 1.23
C PRO A 2 40.41 -0.44 1.08
N ALA A 3 40.35 -1.74 1.35
CA ALA A 3 39.10 -2.47 1.49
C ALA A 3 38.35 -1.83 2.66
N HIS A 4 37.40 -0.95 2.37
CA HIS A 4 36.37 -0.60 3.33
C HIS A 4 35.60 -1.91 3.57
N LEU A 5 36.00 -2.66 4.60
CA LEU A 5 35.25 -3.82 5.05
C LEU A 5 33.84 -3.32 5.32
N ILE A 6 32.89 -3.84 4.55
CA ILE A 6 31.49 -3.50 4.75
C ILE A 6 31.14 -3.93 6.18
N PRO A 7 30.42 -3.11 6.96
CA PRO A 7 29.94 -3.52 8.27
C PRO A 7 29.24 -4.88 8.20
N THR A 8 29.50 -5.74 9.19
CA THR A 8 28.95 -7.11 9.23
C THR A 8 27.43 -7.10 9.25
N GLU A 9 26.79 -6.06 9.81
CA GLU A 9 25.34 -5.86 9.73
C GLU A 9 24.84 -5.68 8.28
N ALA A 10 25.58 -4.97 7.43
CA ALA A 10 25.19 -4.73 6.05
C ALA A 10 25.42 -5.98 5.18
N LEU A 11 26.46 -6.77 5.49
CA LEU A 11 26.63 -8.09 4.88
C LEU A 11 25.46 -9.01 5.25
N PHE A 12 25.11 -9.12 6.53
CA PHE A 12 23.98 -9.93 6.96
C PHE A 12 22.66 -9.47 6.32
N GLY A 13 22.41 -8.16 6.29
CA GLY A 13 21.25 -7.56 5.64
C GLY A 13 21.16 -7.89 4.15
N ALA A 14 22.29 -7.85 3.43
CA ALA A 14 22.37 -8.22 2.02
C ALA A 14 21.96 -9.68 1.79
N TRP A 15 22.49 -10.61 2.59
CA TRP A 15 22.16 -12.04 2.47
C TRP A 15 20.68 -12.32 2.75
N VAL A 16 20.10 -11.67 3.77
CA VAL A 16 18.67 -11.77 4.06
C VAL A 16 17.84 -11.19 2.91
N ALA A 17 18.20 -10.00 2.40
CA ALA A 17 17.47 -9.35 1.31
C ALA A 17 17.47 -10.20 0.02
N VAL A 18 18.62 -10.74 -0.36
CA VAL A 18 18.75 -11.65 -1.51
C VAL A 18 17.97 -12.93 -1.29
N GLY A 19 18.11 -13.57 -0.12
CA GLY A 19 17.45 -14.82 0.20
C GLY A 19 15.93 -14.71 0.13
N LEU A 20 15.35 -13.69 0.76
CA LEU A 20 13.91 -13.44 0.73
C LEU A 20 13.40 -13.10 -0.68
N THR A 21 14.18 -12.32 -1.43
CA THR A 21 13.84 -11.99 -2.83
C THR A 21 13.79 -13.26 -3.69
N LEU A 22 14.75 -14.17 -3.53
CA LEU A 22 14.78 -15.44 -4.25
C LEU A 22 13.67 -16.40 -3.79
N PHE A 23 13.34 -16.44 -2.49
CA PHE A 23 12.23 -17.25 -1.98
C PHE A 23 10.90 -16.83 -2.61
N ILE A 24 10.64 -15.53 -2.73
CA ILE A 24 9.43 -15.02 -3.38
C ILE A 24 9.45 -15.32 -4.88
N PHE A 25 10.57 -15.08 -5.58
CA PHE A 25 10.68 -15.41 -7.01
C PHE A 25 10.58 -16.91 -7.31
N SER A 26 10.88 -17.76 -6.33
CA SER A 26 10.73 -19.21 -6.44
C SER A 26 9.31 -19.64 -6.83
N PHE A 27 8.30 -18.84 -6.49
CA PHE A 27 6.92 -19.01 -6.92
C PHE A 27 6.75 -19.16 -8.44
N LEU A 28 7.61 -18.49 -9.22
CA LEU A 28 7.54 -18.54 -10.69
C LEU A 28 7.72 -19.96 -11.24
N TYR A 29 8.40 -20.85 -10.51
CA TYR A 29 8.55 -22.24 -10.88
C TYR A 29 7.29 -23.04 -10.54
N LYS A 30 6.92 -23.12 -9.25
CA LYS A 30 5.71 -23.76 -8.67
C LYS A 30 5.51 -23.29 -7.22
N ASP A 31 4.38 -23.63 -6.60
CA ASP A 31 4.19 -23.53 -5.15
C ASP A 31 5.13 -24.50 -4.42
N ASN A 32 6.23 -23.96 -3.87
CA ASN A 32 7.33 -24.75 -3.32
C ASN A 32 7.58 -24.40 -1.84
N PRO A 33 8.31 -25.25 -1.09
CA PRO A 33 8.55 -25.02 0.34
C PRO A 33 9.29 -23.70 0.63
N LEU A 34 10.21 -23.27 -0.24
CA LEU A 34 10.96 -22.03 -0.07
C LEU A 34 10.06 -20.80 -0.16
N PHE A 35 9.15 -20.80 -1.13
CA PHE A 35 8.13 -19.77 -1.29
C PHE A 35 7.22 -19.70 -0.06
N LYS A 36 6.74 -20.85 0.45
CA LYS A 36 5.89 -20.90 1.66
C LYS A 36 6.58 -20.35 2.89
N ILE A 37 7.87 -20.63 3.06
CA ILE A 37 8.67 -20.04 4.15
C ILE A 37 8.70 -18.52 4.01
N GLY A 38 8.98 -18.02 2.81
CA GLY A 38 8.96 -16.58 2.51
C GLY A 38 7.60 -15.93 2.78
N GLU A 39 6.51 -16.58 2.36
CA GLU A 39 5.14 -16.11 2.57
C GLU A 39 4.78 -16.06 4.05
N HIS A 40 5.00 -17.14 4.81
CA HIS A 40 4.72 -17.17 6.24
C HIS A 40 5.55 -16.18 7.03
N LEU A 41 6.82 -16.01 6.67
CA LEU A 41 7.68 -15.00 7.30
C LEU A 41 7.15 -13.59 7.00
N TYR A 42 6.80 -13.29 5.75
CA TYR A 42 6.28 -11.98 5.36
C TYR A 42 4.98 -11.64 6.09
N VAL A 43 4.00 -12.56 6.09
CA VAL A 43 2.72 -12.38 6.78
C VAL A 43 2.94 -12.28 8.30
N GLY A 44 3.82 -13.11 8.85
CA GLY A 44 4.16 -13.10 10.27
C GLY A 44 4.77 -11.77 10.73
N ILE A 45 5.75 -11.24 9.98
CA ILE A 45 6.36 -9.94 10.27
C ILE A 45 5.34 -8.82 10.16
N SER A 46 4.47 -8.83 9.14
CA SER A 46 3.42 -7.82 8.96
C SER A 46 2.46 -7.76 10.16
N VAL A 47 2.00 -8.92 10.63
CA VAL A 47 1.11 -9.00 11.80
C VAL A 47 1.88 -8.64 13.08
N GLY A 48 3.10 -9.15 13.25
CA GLY A 48 3.93 -8.88 14.42
C GLY A 48 4.25 -7.39 14.58
N TYR A 49 4.65 -6.71 13.51
CA TYR A 49 4.90 -5.27 13.51
C TYR A 49 3.64 -4.48 13.88
N THR A 50 2.49 -4.88 13.33
CA THR A 50 1.20 -4.25 13.66
C THR A 50 0.86 -4.42 15.14
N VAL A 51 1.06 -5.61 15.71
CA VAL A 51 0.84 -5.88 17.14
C VAL A 51 1.73 -5.00 18.01
N VAL A 52 3.02 -4.87 17.68
CA VAL A 52 3.97 -4.02 18.40
C VAL A 52 3.52 -2.56 18.35
N ILE A 53 3.17 -2.04 17.18
CA ILE A 53 2.64 -0.68 17.06
C ILE A 53 1.42 -0.50 17.94
N VAL A 54 0.42 -1.39 17.86
CA VAL A 54 -0.81 -1.27 18.64
C VAL A 54 -0.50 -1.33 20.14
N TRP A 55 0.42 -2.18 20.57
CA TRP A 55 0.84 -2.26 21.96
C TRP A 55 1.42 -0.94 22.49
N TYR A 56 2.34 -0.32 21.76
CA TYR A 56 2.99 0.93 22.20
C TYR A 56 2.20 2.20 21.88
N THR A 57 1.36 2.20 20.87
CA THR A 57 0.59 3.40 20.51
C THR A 57 -0.76 3.44 21.19
N VAL A 58 -1.42 2.30 21.32
CA VAL A 58 -2.76 2.19 21.90
C VAL A 58 -2.68 1.73 23.35
N PHE A 59 -2.07 0.58 23.63
CA PHE A 59 -2.16 0.03 24.99
C PHE A 59 -1.32 0.82 26.00
N ILE A 60 -0.02 1.07 25.76
CA ILE A 60 0.78 1.79 26.75
C ILE A 60 0.37 3.28 26.83
N ARG A 61 0.19 3.94 25.69
CA ARG A 61 0.05 5.39 25.63
C ARG A 61 -1.38 5.87 25.89
N LEU A 62 -2.38 5.23 25.30
CA LEU A 62 -3.79 5.64 25.45
C LEU A 62 -4.47 5.00 26.66
N VAL A 63 -4.01 3.83 27.11
CA VAL A 63 -4.63 3.11 28.24
C VAL A 63 -3.77 3.22 29.50
N TRP A 64 -2.55 2.68 29.48
CA TRP A 64 -1.74 2.52 30.70
C TRP A 64 -1.26 3.84 31.29
N GLU A 65 -0.78 4.77 30.45
CA GLU A 65 -0.34 6.09 30.90
C GLU A 65 -1.49 6.97 31.40
N GLU A 66 -2.67 6.89 30.77
CA GLU A 66 -3.84 7.67 31.18
C GLU A 66 -4.42 7.17 32.51
N ILE A 67 -4.49 5.86 32.72
CA ILE A 67 -4.90 5.27 34.00
C ILE A 67 -3.94 5.71 35.12
N LYS A 68 -2.63 5.77 34.85
CA LYS A 68 -1.63 6.27 35.82
C LYS A 68 -1.82 7.74 36.18
N LYS A 69 -2.34 8.56 35.25
CA LYS A 69 -2.67 9.97 35.49
C LYS A 69 -4.00 10.15 36.24
N GLY A 70 -4.70 9.06 36.55
CA GLY A 70 -6.01 9.08 37.23
C GLY A 70 -7.19 9.29 36.28
N ASN A 71 -6.98 9.25 34.96
CA ASN A 71 -8.06 9.30 33.98
C ASN A 71 -8.57 7.89 33.67
N TYR A 72 -9.83 7.61 34.02
CA TYR A 72 -10.47 6.32 33.81
C TYR A 72 -11.33 6.25 32.54
N GLU A 73 -11.38 7.32 31.74
CA GLU A 73 -12.03 7.32 30.42
C GLU A 73 -11.66 6.11 29.52
N PRO A 74 -10.38 5.68 29.40
CA PRO A 74 -10.02 4.56 28.53
C PRO A 74 -10.47 3.19 29.06
N VAL A 75 -10.98 3.09 30.29
CA VAL A 75 -11.45 1.81 30.86
C VAL A 75 -12.64 1.26 30.06
N ILE A 76 -13.55 2.12 29.61
CA ILE A 76 -14.73 1.69 28.84
C ILE A 76 -14.31 1.06 27.50
N PRO A 77 -13.49 1.71 26.64
CA PRO A 77 -12.94 1.07 25.44
C PRO A 77 -12.19 -0.24 25.69
N VAL A 78 -11.43 -0.33 26.79
CA VAL A 78 -10.70 -1.56 27.13
C VAL A 78 -11.65 -2.71 27.45
N ILE A 79 -12.70 -2.45 28.25
CA ILE A 79 -13.72 -3.46 28.55
C ILE A 79 -14.38 -3.93 27.26
N ILE A 80 -14.79 -3.00 26.40
CA ILE A 80 -15.40 -3.34 25.09
C ILE A 80 -14.42 -4.14 24.21
N GLY A 81 -13.13 -3.79 24.21
CA GLY A 81 -12.09 -4.52 23.51
C GLY A 81 -11.92 -5.95 24.04
N LEU A 82 -11.94 -6.13 25.36
CA LEU A 82 -11.89 -7.46 25.99
C LEU A 82 -13.12 -8.31 25.65
N LEU A 83 -14.29 -7.69 25.45
CA LEU A 83 -15.49 -8.42 25.01
C LEU A 83 -15.29 -9.11 23.65
N ILE A 84 -14.39 -8.62 22.78
CA ILE A 84 -14.08 -9.30 21.50
C ILE A 84 -13.44 -10.67 21.76
N LEU A 85 -12.63 -10.82 22.83
CA LEU A 85 -11.99 -12.09 23.17
C LEU A 85 -12.99 -13.18 23.57
N THR A 86 -14.20 -12.81 24.01
CA THR A 86 -15.26 -13.79 24.32
C THR A 86 -15.69 -14.61 23.10
N ARG A 87 -15.33 -14.19 21.88
CA ARG A 87 -15.54 -14.93 20.64
C ARG A 87 -14.86 -16.31 20.64
N PHE A 88 -13.77 -16.49 21.37
CA PHE A 88 -13.09 -17.79 21.49
C PHE A 88 -13.86 -18.81 22.33
N ILE A 89 -14.87 -18.37 23.09
CA ILE A 89 -15.69 -19.22 23.97
C ILE A 89 -17.12 -19.27 23.41
N PRO A 90 -17.55 -20.36 22.75
CA PRO A 90 -18.84 -20.45 22.07
C PRO A 90 -20.06 -20.07 22.94
N LYS A 91 -19.99 -20.35 24.25
CA LYS A 91 -21.09 -20.08 25.20
C LYS A 91 -21.33 -18.60 25.49
N ILE A 92 -20.28 -17.76 25.44
CA ILE A 92 -20.33 -16.33 25.80
C ILE A 92 -20.11 -15.43 24.57
N ALA A 93 -19.85 -16.02 23.41
CA ALA A 93 -19.57 -15.33 22.16
C ALA A 93 -20.64 -14.27 21.77
N TRP A 94 -21.87 -14.36 22.28
CA TRP A 94 -22.89 -13.34 22.03
C TRP A 94 -22.47 -11.94 22.51
N LEU A 95 -21.66 -11.85 23.56
CA LEU A 95 -21.21 -10.59 24.15
C LEU A 95 -20.26 -9.81 23.22
N SER A 96 -19.54 -10.52 22.34
CA SER A 96 -18.72 -9.91 21.30
C SER A 96 -19.53 -9.08 20.30
N ARG A 97 -20.84 -9.33 20.14
CA ARG A 97 -21.71 -8.56 19.23
C ARG A 97 -21.82 -7.09 19.65
N ILE A 98 -21.80 -6.81 20.95
CA ILE A 98 -21.84 -5.44 21.48
C ILE A 98 -20.55 -4.70 21.07
N ALA A 99 -19.41 -5.36 21.19
CA ALA A 99 -18.14 -4.80 20.76
C ALA A 99 -18.10 -4.56 19.24
N PHE A 100 -18.61 -5.49 18.44
CA PHE A 100 -18.71 -5.28 16.98
C PHE A 100 -19.65 -4.12 16.64
N ALA A 101 -20.80 -3.99 17.30
CA ALA A 101 -21.71 -2.86 17.09
C ALA A 101 -21.05 -1.52 17.43
N PHE A 102 -20.29 -1.46 18.52
CA PHE A 102 -19.53 -0.27 18.91
C PHE A 102 -18.42 0.05 17.89
N VAL A 103 -17.61 -0.94 17.49
CA VAL A 103 -16.52 -0.77 16.52
C VAL A 103 -17.05 -0.31 15.17
N VAL A 104 -18.15 -0.90 14.68
CA VAL A 104 -18.76 -0.50 13.41
C VAL A 104 -19.38 0.90 13.53
N GLY A 105 -20.17 1.17 14.58
CA GLY A 105 -20.83 2.46 14.77
C GLY A 105 -19.84 3.62 14.94
N PHE A 106 -18.87 3.47 15.85
CA PHE A 106 -17.79 4.45 16.02
C PHE A 106 -16.92 4.53 14.77
N GLY A 107 -16.53 3.39 14.21
CA GLY A 107 -15.73 3.31 12.99
C GLY A 107 -16.36 4.07 11.84
N SER A 108 -17.65 3.83 11.55
CA SER A 108 -18.39 4.56 10.52
C SER A 108 -18.58 6.03 10.90
N GLY A 109 -18.83 6.34 12.17
CA GLY A 109 -19.03 7.70 12.67
C GLY A 109 -17.80 8.59 12.46
N VAL A 110 -16.60 8.03 12.59
CA VAL A 110 -15.36 8.78 12.31
C VAL A 110 -14.93 8.63 10.84
N ALA A 111 -15.16 7.48 10.20
CA ALA A 111 -14.72 7.23 8.82
C ALA A 111 -15.53 8.02 7.79
N ILE A 112 -16.86 8.09 7.91
CA ILE A 112 -17.72 8.76 6.92
C ILE A 112 -17.38 10.25 6.82
N PRO A 113 -17.36 11.04 7.91
CA PRO A 113 -17.01 12.45 7.82
C PRO A 113 -15.57 12.65 7.32
N ARG A 114 -14.61 11.83 7.78
CA ARG A 114 -13.23 11.91 7.29
C ARG A 114 -13.11 11.62 5.80
N THR A 115 -13.87 10.65 5.29
CA THR A 115 -13.91 10.28 3.87
C THR A 115 -14.49 11.44 3.06
N ILE A 116 -15.59 12.04 3.51
CA ILE A 116 -16.19 13.21 2.85
C ILE A 116 -15.21 14.39 2.87
N SER A 117 -14.63 14.73 4.03
CA SER A 117 -13.70 15.86 4.13
C SER A 117 -12.42 15.65 3.33
N SER A 118 -11.86 14.43 3.31
CA SER A 118 -10.57 14.16 2.67
C SER A 118 -10.69 13.88 1.17
N TYR A 119 -11.72 13.14 0.75
CA TYR A 119 -11.88 12.78 -0.66
C TYR A 119 -12.80 13.72 -1.42
N ILE A 120 -13.75 14.39 -0.78
CA ILE A 120 -14.67 15.29 -1.51
C ILE A 120 -14.23 16.73 -1.30
N LEU A 121 -14.26 17.21 -0.06
CA LEU A 121 -14.01 18.63 0.21
C LEU A 121 -12.57 19.04 -0.16
N LYS A 122 -11.58 18.26 0.29
CA LYS A 122 -10.17 18.56 -0.03
C LYS A 122 -9.86 18.44 -1.52
N GLN A 123 -10.44 17.47 -2.23
CA GLN A 123 -10.25 17.37 -3.69
C GLN A 123 -10.85 18.57 -4.44
N ILE A 124 -12.01 19.06 -3.98
CA ILE A 124 -12.61 20.31 -4.50
C ILE A 124 -11.69 21.49 -4.17
N GLU A 125 -11.20 21.59 -2.94
CA GLU A 125 -10.29 22.64 -2.49
C GLU A 125 -9.00 22.66 -3.32
N ASP A 126 -8.36 21.51 -3.53
CA ASP A 126 -7.16 21.37 -4.35
C ASP A 126 -7.40 21.75 -5.83
N THR A 127 -8.62 21.58 -6.32
CA THR A 127 -9.03 22.01 -7.67
C THR A 127 -9.28 23.52 -7.74
N VAL A 128 -9.80 24.13 -6.68
CA VAL A 128 -10.25 25.54 -6.63
C VAL A 128 -9.15 26.50 -6.15
N ASN A 129 -8.29 26.10 -5.23
CA ASN A 129 -7.20 26.93 -4.68
C ASN A 129 -6.28 27.55 -5.76
N PRO A 130 -5.87 26.82 -6.82
CA PRO A 130 -5.08 27.38 -7.91
C PRO A 130 -5.82 28.44 -8.74
N LEU A 131 -7.16 28.43 -8.74
CA LEU A 131 -8.00 29.40 -9.46
C LEU A 131 -8.21 30.69 -8.66
N VAL A 132 -8.25 30.60 -7.33
CA VAL A 132 -8.44 31.75 -6.44
C VAL A 132 -7.15 32.55 -6.27
N THR A 133 -5.99 31.87 -6.20
CA THR A 133 -4.67 32.52 -6.18
C THR A 133 -4.29 33.22 -7.49
N MET A 134 -5.01 32.94 -8.59
CA MET A 134 -4.92 33.68 -9.86
C MET A 134 -5.67 35.02 -9.86
N GLY A 135 -6.51 35.30 -8.86
CA GLY A 135 -7.32 36.52 -8.80
C GLY A 135 -6.53 37.83 -8.60
N SER A 136 -5.24 37.76 -8.26
CA SER A 136 -4.38 38.93 -7.99
C SER A 136 -3.23 39.13 -9.00
N GLY A 137 -3.12 38.29 -10.03
CA GLY A 137 -2.05 38.38 -11.02
C GLY A 137 -2.48 37.85 -12.39
N SER A 138 -2.30 38.70 -13.40
CA SER A 138 -2.63 38.50 -14.82
C SER A 138 -2.68 37.04 -15.30
N PHE A 139 -3.74 36.73 -16.06
CA PHE A 139 -4.10 35.43 -16.67
C PHE A 139 -2.94 34.70 -17.39
N PHE A 140 -1.89 35.45 -17.76
CA PHE A 140 -0.63 34.96 -18.28
C PHE A 140 0.54 35.58 -17.49
N GLN A 141 0.91 35.01 -16.35
CA GLN A 141 2.23 35.29 -15.77
C GLN A 141 3.31 34.69 -16.69
N LEU A 142 3.81 35.52 -17.60
CA LEU A 142 4.86 35.23 -18.57
C LEU A 142 6.19 34.77 -17.94
N ALA A 143 6.33 34.90 -16.61
CA ALA A 143 7.49 34.44 -15.85
C ALA A 143 7.50 32.93 -15.55
N ASN A 144 6.34 32.25 -15.59
CA ASN A 144 6.24 30.78 -15.52
C ASN A 144 4.97 30.30 -16.26
N PRO A 145 5.00 30.20 -17.60
CA PRO A 145 3.84 29.79 -18.42
C PRO A 145 3.23 28.42 -18.04
N GLN A 146 4.05 27.55 -17.43
CA GLN A 146 3.66 26.17 -17.12
C GLN A 146 2.62 26.06 -16.00
N SER A 147 2.59 26.98 -15.03
CA SER A 147 1.66 26.92 -13.89
C SER A 147 0.26 27.41 -14.26
N GLY A 148 0.16 28.50 -15.03
CA GLY A 148 -1.11 29.07 -15.47
C GLY A 148 -1.88 28.16 -16.43
N MET A 149 -1.16 27.57 -17.39
CA MET A 149 -1.76 26.65 -18.37
C MET A 149 -2.26 25.37 -17.71
N ASN A 150 -1.56 24.84 -16.71
CA ASN A 150 -1.99 23.64 -16.00
C ASN A 150 -3.33 23.84 -15.27
N THR A 151 -3.51 24.97 -14.58
CA THR A 151 -4.77 25.29 -13.90
C THR A 151 -5.95 25.40 -14.87
N VAL A 152 -5.74 26.03 -16.03
CA VAL A 152 -6.79 26.17 -17.07
C VAL A 152 -7.16 24.80 -17.66
N VAL A 153 -6.17 23.94 -17.93
CA VAL A 153 -6.40 22.58 -18.44
C VAL A 153 -7.16 21.74 -17.41
N VAL A 154 -6.80 21.84 -16.12
CA VAL A 154 -7.51 21.14 -15.04
C VAL A 154 -8.94 21.65 -14.92
N LEU A 155 -9.17 22.97 -14.95
CA LEU A 155 -10.52 23.55 -14.90
C LEU A 155 -11.39 23.06 -16.07
N ILE A 156 -10.89 23.15 -17.31
CA ILE A 156 -11.62 22.69 -18.50
C ILE A 156 -11.87 21.18 -18.41
N GLY A 157 -10.88 20.41 -17.96
CA GLY A 157 -11.00 18.97 -17.74
C GLY A 157 -12.10 18.63 -16.74
N VAL A 158 -12.08 19.23 -15.54
CA VAL A 158 -13.06 18.97 -14.49
C VAL A 158 -14.47 19.37 -14.94
N VAL A 159 -14.64 20.58 -15.50
CA VAL A 159 -15.96 21.05 -15.97
C VAL A 159 -16.49 20.14 -17.09
N SER A 160 -15.67 19.78 -18.08
CA SER A 160 -16.10 18.91 -19.18
C SER A 160 -16.44 17.49 -18.73
N VAL A 161 -15.69 16.92 -17.77
CA VAL A 161 -15.98 15.61 -17.20
C VAL A 161 -17.25 15.62 -16.33
N LEU A 162 -17.46 16.68 -15.54
CA LEU A 162 -18.71 16.84 -14.78
C LEU A 162 -19.92 16.95 -15.72
N PHE A 163 -19.80 17.70 -16.82
CA PHE A 163 -20.84 17.77 -17.85
C PHE A 163 -21.10 16.43 -18.54
N TYR A 164 -20.06 15.61 -18.75
CA TYR A 164 -20.22 14.26 -19.30
C TYR A 164 -21.02 13.35 -18.36
N PHE A 165 -20.77 13.40 -17.05
CA PHE A 165 -21.53 12.61 -16.05
C PHE A 165 -22.88 13.23 -15.66
N PHE A 166 -23.17 14.46 -16.10
CA PHE A 166 -24.44 15.11 -15.83
C PHE A 166 -25.53 14.54 -16.74
N PHE A 167 -26.19 13.47 -16.30
CA PHE A 167 -27.23 12.78 -17.06
C PHE A 167 -28.56 13.55 -17.17
N SER A 168 -28.72 14.64 -16.41
CA SER A 168 -29.99 15.40 -16.34
C SER A 168 -30.20 16.39 -17.50
N ILE A 169 -29.26 16.53 -18.43
CA ILE A 169 -29.39 17.39 -19.63
C ILE A 169 -29.22 16.53 -20.88
N GLU A 170 -30.11 16.72 -21.86
CA GLU A 170 -29.95 16.10 -23.18
C GLU A 170 -28.71 16.68 -23.87
N HIS A 171 -27.71 15.83 -24.15
CA HIS A 171 -26.47 16.20 -24.84
C HIS A 171 -26.70 16.48 -26.34
N THR A 172 -27.39 17.57 -26.68
CA THR A 172 -27.59 18.02 -28.08
C THR A 172 -26.67 19.20 -28.42
N GLY A 173 -26.16 19.24 -29.66
CA GLY A 173 -25.33 20.34 -30.17
C GLY A 173 -24.02 20.57 -29.40
N ALA A 174 -23.83 21.79 -28.86
CA ALA A 174 -22.61 22.20 -28.17
C ALA A 174 -22.34 21.40 -26.87
N ALA A 175 -23.39 20.93 -26.20
CA ALA A 175 -23.27 20.07 -25.02
C ALA A 175 -22.62 18.72 -25.34
N ASN A 176 -22.88 18.16 -26.53
CA ASN A 176 -22.25 16.93 -27.00
C ASN A 176 -20.73 17.10 -27.21
N THR A 177 -20.30 18.25 -27.72
CA THR A 177 -18.86 18.55 -27.90
C THR A 177 -18.13 18.67 -26.56
N ILE A 178 -18.73 19.35 -25.58
CA ILE A 178 -18.16 19.48 -24.23
C ILE A 178 -18.06 18.11 -23.56
N ALA A 179 -19.12 17.29 -23.64
CA ALA A 179 -19.13 15.94 -23.11
C ALA A 179 -18.10 15.02 -23.81
N ARG A 180 -17.95 15.14 -25.14
CA ARG A 180 -16.93 14.40 -25.90
C ARG A 180 -15.51 14.77 -25.46
N THR A 181 -15.25 16.06 -25.20
CA THR A 181 -13.98 16.50 -24.60
C THR A 181 -13.76 15.85 -23.24
N GLY A 182 -14.80 15.80 -22.39
CA GLY A 182 -14.76 15.10 -21.10
C GLY A 182 -14.40 13.61 -21.22
N ILE A 183 -14.91 12.91 -22.25
CA ILE A 183 -14.54 11.51 -22.52
C ILE A 183 -13.03 11.38 -22.77
N TYR A 184 -12.42 12.26 -23.57
CA TYR A 184 -10.98 12.23 -23.81
C TYR A 184 -10.18 12.46 -22.52
N PHE A 185 -10.60 13.41 -21.67
CA PHE A 185 -9.99 13.62 -20.36
C PHE A 185 -10.10 12.39 -19.47
N LEU A 186 -11.24 11.69 -19.48
CA LEU A 186 -11.41 10.43 -18.75
C LEU A 186 -10.51 9.32 -19.28
N MET A 187 -10.39 9.17 -20.60
CA MET A 187 -9.49 8.17 -21.19
C MET A 187 -8.03 8.43 -20.81
N ILE A 188 -7.61 9.70 -20.80
CA ILE A 188 -6.26 10.09 -20.34
C ILE A 188 -6.09 9.79 -18.85
N GLY A 189 -7.06 10.16 -18.01
CA GLY A 189 -7.01 9.93 -16.56
C GLY A 189 -6.97 8.44 -16.20
N PHE A 190 -7.83 7.63 -16.79
CA PHE A 190 -7.83 6.18 -16.59
C PHE A 190 -6.57 5.52 -17.16
N GLY A 191 -6.09 5.98 -18.32
CA GLY A 191 -4.83 5.52 -18.91
C GLY A 191 -3.63 5.81 -18.01
N ALA A 192 -3.56 7.00 -17.42
CA ALA A 192 -2.53 7.38 -16.46
C ALA A 192 -2.62 6.55 -15.17
N ALA A 193 -3.82 6.33 -14.63
CA ALA A 193 -4.01 5.51 -13.43
C ALA A 193 -3.57 4.06 -13.67
N PHE A 194 -3.97 3.45 -14.80
CA PHE A 194 -3.51 2.13 -15.20
C PHE A 194 -1.98 2.10 -15.37
N GLY A 195 -1.42 3.06 -16.12
CA GLY A 195 0.02 3.20 -16.35
C GLY A 195 0.81 3.33 -15.05
N TYR A 196 0.31 4.07 -14.07
CA TYR A 196 0.93 4.24 -12.75
C TYR A 196 1.02 2.90 -12.00
N THR A 197 -0.04 2.09 -12.02
CA THR A 197 -0.02 0.77 -11.37
C THR A 197 0.97 -0.20 -12.04
N VAL A 198 1.05 -0.20 -13.37
CA VAL A 198 2.00 -1.03 -14.13
C VAL A 198 3.43 -0.57 -13.86
N MET A 199 3.68 0.75 -13.94
CA MET A 199 4.99 1.34 -13.68
C MET A 199 5.44 1.07 -12.24
N SER A 200 4.56 1.17 -11.25
CA SER A 200 4.87 0.87 -9.86
C SER A 200 5.34 -0.58 -9.69
N ARG A 201 4.63 -1.55 -10.29
CA ARG A 201 5.02 -2.97 -10.25
C ARG A 201 6.35 -3.23 -10.97
N MET A 202 6.56 -2.63 -12.14
CA MET A 202 7.82 -2.75 -12.88
C MET A 202 8.99 -2.08 -12.16
N SER A 203 8.76 -0.93 -11.53
CA SER A 203 9.77 -0.23 -10.72
C SER A 203 10.19 -1.07 -9.51
N LEU A 204 9.23 -1.69 -8.81
CA LEU A 204 9.52 -2.63 -7.72
C LEU A 204 10.36 -3.81 -8.22
N LEU A 205 10.00 -4.39 -9.37
CA LEU A 205 10.73 -5.49 -10.00
C LEU A 205 12.18 -5.08 -10.35
N ILE A 206 12.37 -3.94 -11.01
CA ILE A 206 13.69 -3.38 -11.34
C ILE A 206 14.50 -3.15 -10.06
N GLY A 207 13.88 -2.63 -9.01
CA GLY A 207 14.51 -2.44 -7.71
C GLY A 207 15.05 -3.76 -7.14
N ARG A 208 14.24 -4.83 -7.17
CA ARG A 208 14.69 -6.17 -6.73
C ARG A 208 15.84 -6.71 -7.58
N PHE A 209 15.81 -6.54 -8.90
CA PHE A 209 16.91 -6.95 -9.77
C PHE A 209 18.19 -6.15 -9.52
N ARG A 210 18.06 -4.84 -9.28
CA ARG A 210 19.19 -3.98 -8.92
C ARG A 210 19.81 -4.41 -7.59
N ASP A 211 19.00 -4.78 -6.61
CA ASP A 211 19.49 -5.33 -5.34
C ASP A 211 20.28 -6.63 -5.59
N LEU A 212 19.73 -7.57 -6.37
CA LEU A 212 20.43 -8.82 -6.74
C LEU A 212 21.74 -8.57 -7.48
N GLN A 213 21.79 -7.58 -8.39
CA GLN A 213 23.01 -7.20 -9.10
C GLN A 213 24.05 -6.59 -8.15
N THR A 214 23.62 -5.74 -7.22
CA THR A 214 24.51 -5.08 -6.25
C THR A 214 25.16 -6.11 -5.32
N TYR A 215 24.37 -7.06 -4.81
CA TYR A 215 24.84 -8.11 -3.91
C TYR A 215 25.51 -9.30 -4.61
N ALA A 216 25.65 -9.24 -5.95
CA ALA A 216 26.51 -10.14 -6.72
C ALA A 216 27.99 -9.71 -6.70
N GLY A 217 28.31 -8.50 -6.24
CA GLY A 217 29.69 -8.01 -6.12
C GLY A 217 30.52 -8.82 -5.12
N GLY A 218 31.83 -8.90 -5.36
CA GLY A 218 32.77 -9.59 -4.47
C GLY A 218 32.84 -9.00 -3.06
N GLU A 219 32.44 -7.74 -2.89
CA GLU A 219 32.37 -7.07 -1.58
C GLU A 219 31.29 -7.68 -0.65
N TYR A 220 30.23 -8.27 -1.21
CA TYR A 220 29.15 -8.96 -0.47
C TYR A 220 29.32 -10.49 -0.45
N ALA A 221 30.52 -10.98 -0.72
CA ALA A 221 30.85 -12.41 -0.81
C ALA A 221 29.99 -13.18 -1.84
N TYR A 222 29.61 -12.52 -2.95
CA TYR A 222 28.80 -13.13 -4.01
C TYR A 222 27.47 -13.73 -3.51
N ALA A 223 26.84 -13.09 -2.52
CA ALA A 223 25.60 -13.54 -1.89
C ALA A 223 24.53 -13.98 -2.91
N THR A 224 24.35 -13.22 -3.99
CA THR A 224 23.42 -13.55 -5.07
C THR A 224 23.75 -14.86 -5.75
N ALA A 225 25.01 -15.09 -6.14
CA ALA A 225 25.39 -16.31 -6.85
C ALA A 225 25.27 -17.56 -5.95
N VAL A 226 25.70 -17.42 -4.68
CA VAL A 226 25.63 -18.51 -3.70
C VAL A 226 24.17 -18.87 -3.41
N LEU A 227 23.33 -17.89 -3.08
CA LEU A 227 21.93 -18.14 -2.73
C LEU A 227 21.10 -18.58 -3.95
N LEU A 228 21.40 -18.07 -5.14
CA LEU A 228 20.76 -18.54 -6.37
C LEU A 228 21.12 -20.01 -6.64
N SER A 229 22.40 -20.38 -6.52
CA SER A 229 22.79 -21.80 -6.66
C SER A 229 22.11 -22.69 -5.62
N ALA A 230 22.06 -22.25 -4.35
CA ALA A 230 21.42 -22.98 -3.27
C ALA A 230 19.92 -23.17 -3.53
N THR A 231 19.21 -22.12 -3.96
CA THR A 231 17.79 -22.20 -4.28
C THR A 231 17.52 -23.13 -5.46
N ILE A 232 18.33 -23.09 -6.53
CA ILE A 232 18.22 -24.05 -7.65
C ILE A 232 18.44 -25.48 -7.17
N VAL A 233 19.49 -25.74 -6.39
CA VAL A 233 19.79 -27.08 -5.87
C VAL A 233 18.64 -27.59 -4.99
N THR A 234 18.09 -26.73 -4.13
CA THR A 234 16.97 -27.08 -3.24
C THR A 234 15.71 -27.42 -4.04
N LEU A 235 15.41 -26.66 -5.10
CA LEU A 235 14.28 -26.93 -6.00
C LEU A 235 14.49 -28.21 -6.82
N ALA A 236 15.69 -28.45 -7.32
CA ALA A 236 16.03 -29.66 -8.07
C ALA A 236 15.90 -30.91 -7.18
N LEU A 237 16.42 -30.87 -5.95
CA LEU A 237 16.26 -31.94 -4.97
C LEU A 237 14.79 -32.18 -4.63
N TRP A 238 14.01 -31.11 -4.42
CA TRP A 238 12.58 -31.22 -4.16
C TRP A 238 11.80 -31.87 -5.30
N GLU A 239 12.06 -31.47 -6.56
CA GLU A 239 11.43 -32.07 -7.74
C GLU A 239 11.82 -33.55 -7.91
N ILE A 240 13.09 -33.91 -7.66
CA ILE A 240 13.56 -35.31 -7.73
C ILE A 240 12.90 -36.17 -6.65
N LEU A 241 12.78 -35.66 -5.42
CA LEU A 241 12.12 -36.36 -4.32
C LEU A 241 10.61 -36.49 -4.55
N GLY A 242 9.96 -35.46 -5.08
CA GLY A 242 8.54 -35.48 -5.45
C GLY A 242 8.21 -36.52 -6.52
N ARG A 243 9.11 -36.73 -7.50
CA ARG A 243 8.96 -37.77 -8.53
C ARG A 243 9.19 -39.20 -8.04
N ARG A 244 9.89 -39.40 -6.92
CA ARG A 244 10.05 -40.73 -6.29
C ARG A 244 8.80 -41.15 -5.52
N GLY A 245 8.05 -40.19 -4.95
CA GLY A 245 6.78 -40.46 -4.27
C GLY A 245 5.68 -40.95 -5.22
N THR A 246 5.62 -40.43 -6.45
CA THR A 246 4.59 -40.80 -7.44
C THR A 246 4.89 -42.08 -8.24
N ARG A 247 6.05 -42.72 -8.05
CA ARG A 247 6.40 -44.01 -8.70
C ARG A 247 6.15 -45.24 -7.83
N LEU A 248 5.78 -45.06 -6.56
CA LEU A 248 5.53 -46.13 -5.60
C LEU A 248 4.03 -46.31 -5.30
N GLU A 249 3.17 -45.54 -5.97
CA GLU A 249 1.71 -45.73 -6.06
C GLU A 249 1.36 -46.19 -7.48
#